data_AF-A0A2V7T2V5-F1
#
_entry.id   AF-A0A2V7T2V5-F1
#
_cell.length_a   1.000
_cell.length_b   1.000
_cell.length_c   1.000
_cell.angle_alpha   90.00
_cell.angle_beta   90.00
_cell.angle_gamma   90.00
#
_symmetry.space_group_name_H-M   'P 1'
#
loop_
_entity.id
_entity.type
_entity.pdbx_description
1 polymer ?
#
loop_
_entity_poly.entity_id
_entity_poly.type
_entity_poly.pdbx_seq_one_letter_code
_entity_poly.pdbx_strand_id
1 'polypeptide(L)' 'MGLGVRLLLATADRFFVYPTKLREYQARYRGSFLHGGVTPEEMILPVALLTPRRPGASGAGGRTR' A
#
# COMPACT_ATOMS: atom_id res chain seq x y z
N MET A 1 -21.20 8.83 23.60
CA MET A 1 -20.03 7.98 23.93
C MET A 1 -18.89 8.39 23.02
N GLY A 2 -17.89 9.12 23.53
CA GLY A 2 -16.69 9.45 22.77
C GLY A 2 -15.67 8.34 22.93
N LEU A 3 -15.35 7.62 21.85
CA LEU A 3 -14.21 6.70 21.84
C LEU A 3 -12.95 7.56 21.93
N GLY A 4 -12.38 7.68 23.13
CA GLY A 4 -11.15 8.44 23.38
C GLY A 4 -9.95 7.76 22.73
N VAL A 5 -9.79 7.93 21.42
CA VAL A 5 -8.63 7.40 20.68
C VAL A 5 -7.52 8.44 20.73
N ARG A 6 -6.33 8.02 21.18
CA ARG A 6 -5.08 8.78 21.03
C ARG A 6 -4.29 8.19 19.87
N LEU A 7 -4.16 8.98 18.81
CA LEU A 7 -3.44 8.61 17.59
C LEU A 7 -2.21 9.50 17.45
N LEU A 8 -1.07 8.89 17.09
CA LEU A 8 0.14 9.60 16.71
C LEU A 8 0.49 9.18 15.28
N LEU A 9 0.73 10.17 14.42
CA LEU A 9 1.11 9.97 13.02
C LEU A 9 2.46 10.64 12.80
N ALA A 10 3.37 9.93 12.14
CA ALA A 10 4.59 10.52 11.62
C ALA A 10 4.31 11.04 10.20
N THR A 11 4.70 12.28 9.92
CA THR A 11 4.47 12.91 8.62
C THR A 11 5.66 12.73 7.69
N ALA A 12 5.38 12.58 6.39
CA ALA A 12 6.37 12.42 5.32
C ALA A 12 7.30 11.20 5.56
N ASP A 13 8.61 11.40 5.57
CA ASP A 13 9.66 10.38 5.72
C ASP A 13 10.06 10.09 7.17
N ARG A 14 9.25 10.56 8.13
CA ARG A 14 9.51 10.35 9.56
C ARG A 14 8.95 9.00 10.02
N PHE A 15 9.62 8.40 10.98
CA PHE A 15 9.25 7.12 11.58
C PHE A 15 9.47 7.15 13.10
N PHE A 16 8.66 6.41 13.83
CA PHE A 16 8.83 6.26 15.28
C PHE A 16 9.80 5.13 15.58
N VAL A 17 10.71 5.38 16.52
CA VAL A 17 11.65 4.38 17.02
C VAL A 17 11.62 4.36 18.53
N TYR A 18 11.79 3.16 19.10
CA TYR A 18 12.04 3.05 20.53
C TYR A 18 13.46 3.54 20.85
N PRO A 19 13.63 4.33 21.93
CA PRO A 19 14.91 4.97 22.26
C PRO A 19 16.01 3.98 22.65
N THR A 20 15.66 2.73 22.99
CA THR A 20 16.58 1.70 23.47
C THR A 20 17.66 1.31 22.45
N LYS A 21 17.44 1.53 21.14
CA LYS A 21 18.39 1.17 20.08
C LYS A 21 18.37 2.12 18.87
N LEU A 22 18.48 3.42 19.13
CA LEU A 22 18.33 4.47 18.11
C LEU A 22 19.18 4.27 16.84
N ARG A 23 20.48 3.95 16.98
CA ARG A 23 21.40 3.80 15.83
C ARG A 23 21.07 2.61 14.94
N GLU A 24 20.70 1.48 15.53
CA GLU A 24 20.32 0.27 14.79
C GLU A 24 19.06 0.52 13.97
N TYR A 25 18.04 1.16 14.56
CA TYR A 25 16.79 1.48 13.87
C TYR A 25 16.96 2.59 12.83
N GLN A 26 17.78 3.60 13.10
CA GLN A 26 18.10 4.62 12.08
C GLN A 26 18.77 3.99 10.86
N ALA A 27 19.75 3.11 11.05
CA ALA A 27 20.40 2.42 9.93
C ALA A 27 19.43 1.49 9.17
N ARG A 28 18.50 0.84 9.87
CA ARG A 28 17.51 -0.07 9.29
C ARG A 28 16.42 0.64 8.49
N TYR A 29 15.93 1.78 8.99
CA TYR A 29 14.73 2.43 8.45
C TYR A 29 15.01 3.62 7.54
N ARG A 30 16.21 4.18 7.59
CA ARG A 30 16.57 5.30 6.71
C ARG A 30 16.57 4.83 5.25
N GLY A 31 15.66 5.40 4.46
CA GLY A 31 15.51 5.06 3.04
C GLY A 31 14.82 3.73 2.77
N SER A 32 14.30 3.05 3.80
CA SER A 32 13.48 1.85 3.59
C SER A 32 12.04 2.24 3.25
N PHE A 33 11.38 1.45 2.42
CA PHE A 33 9.92 1.53 2.26
C PHE A 33 9.25 0.90 3.48
N LEU A 34 8.52 1.73 4.23
CA LEU A 34 7.72 1.31 5.38
C LEU A 34 6.25 1.38 5.00
N HIS A 35 5.48 0.37 5.40
CA HIS A 35 4.04 0.31 5.20
C HIS A 35 3.32 0.52 6.53
N GLY A 36 2.16 1.18 6.51
CA GLY A 36 1.42 1.61 7.70
C GLY A 36 1.41 3.12 7.89
N GLY A 37 1.86 3.87 6.87
CA GLY A 37 1.74 5.31 6.79
C GLY A 37 0.43 5.75 6.13
N VAL A 38 0.31 7.06 5.93
CA VAL A 38 -0.80 7.70 5.19
C VAL A 38 -0.20 8.44 3.99
N THR A 39 0.72 7.78 3.29
CA THR A 39 1.33 8.34 2.07
C THR A 39 0.34 8.30 0.90
N PRO A 40 0.40 9.24 -0.07
CA PRO A 40 -0.45 9.18 -1.25
C PRO A 40 -0.38 7.84 -1.98
N GLU A 41 0.80 7.22 -2.01
CA GLU A 41 1.04 5.90 -2.60
C GLU A 41 0.30 4.77 -1.87
N GLU A 42 0.09 4.90 -0.55
CA GLU A 42 -0.71 3.95 0.24
C GLU A 42 -2.21 4.24 0.20
N MET A 43 -2.61 5.48 -0.07
CA MET A 43 -4.02 5.88 -0.14
C MET A 43 -4.62 5.73 -1.54
N ILE A 44 -3.82 5.85 -2.60
CA ILE A 44 -4.25 5.78 -3.99
C ILE A 44 -4.09 4.34 -4.47
N LEU A 45 -5.18 3.57 -4.43
CA LEU A 45 -5.19 2.19 -4.94
C LEU A 45 -5.63 2.16 -6.41
N PRO A 46 -4.89 1.47 -7.29
CA PRO A 46 -5.35 1.22 -8.65
C PRO A 46 -6.59 0.31 -8.61
N VAL A 47 -7.63 0.69 -9.36
CA VAL A 47 -8.83 -0.12 -9.55
C VAL A 47 -8.98 -0.48 -11.01
N ALA A 48 -9.44 -1.70 -11.27
CA ALA A 48 -9.72 -2.19 -12.61
C ALA A 48 -11.19 -2.61 -12.72
N LEU A 49 -11.86 -2.14 -13.77
CA LEU A 49 -13.20 -2.59 -14.14
C LEU A 49 -13.07 -3.73 -15.16
N LEU A 50 -13.57 -4.91 -14.81
CA LEU A 50 -13.50 -6.07 -15.68
C LEU A 50 -14.84 -6.29 -16.39
N THR A 51 -14.78 -6.63 -17.67
CA THR A 51 -15.95 -7.07 -18.43
C THR A 51 -16.10 -8.58 -18.30
N PRO A 52 -17.23 -9.11 -17.81
CA PRO A 52 -17.45 -10.55 -17.71
C PRO A 52 -17.38 -11.22 -19.09
N ARG A 53 -16.61 -12.30 -19.19
CA ARG A 53 -16.66 -13.17 -20.38
C ARG A 53 -17.96 -13.97 -20.38
N ARG A 54 -18.67 -13.99 -21.52
CA ARG A 54 -19.81 -14.90 -21.70
C ARG A 54 -19.32 -16.36 -21.53
N PRO A 55 -20.03 -17.20 -20.76
CA PRO A 55 -19.81 -18.64 -20.77
C PRO A 55 -20.00 -19.14 -22.21
N GLY A 56 -18.92 -19.61 -22.85
CA GLY A 56 -18.94 -20.11 -24.23
C GLY A 56 -18.03 -19.37 -25.23
N ALA A 57 -17.45 -18.21 -24.88
CA ALA A 57 -16.50 -17.52 -25.77
C ALA A 57 -15.04 -18.02 -25.65
N SER A 58 -14.83 -19.30 -25.35
CA SER A 58 -13.52 -19.94 -25.44
C SER A 58 -13.34 -20.51 -26.84
N GLY A 59 -12.70 -19.74 -27.72
CA GLY A 59 -12.18 -20.25 -29.00
C GLY A 59 -12.87 -19.69 -30.24
N ALA A 60 -12.52 -18.48 -30.63
CA ALA A 60 -12.67 -18.04 -32.03
C ALA A 60 -11.53 -17.08 -32.39
N GLY A 61 -10.29 -17.48 -32.09
CA GLY A 61 -9.12 -17.02 -32.83
C GLY A 61 -9.11 -17.70 -34.20
N GLY A 62 -10.05 -17.29 -35.05
CA GLY A 62 -10.12 -17.70 -36.44
C GLY A 62 -8.87 -17.20 -37.15
N ARG A 63 -8.07 -18.14 -37.64
CA ARG A 63 -7.10 -17.90 -38.70
C ARG A 63 -7.88 -17.39 -39.91
N THR A 64 -7.62 -16.16 -40.34
CA THR A 64 -7.88 -15.73 -41.71
C THR A 64 -6.82 -14.70 -42.11
N ARG A 65 -5.91 -15.18 -42.95
CA ARG A 65 -4.94 -14.50 -43.84
C ARG A 65 -4.06 -13.39 -43.25
#